data_AF-A0A2S0U460-F1
#
_entry.id   AF-A0A2S0U460-F1
#
_cell.length_a   1.000
_cell.length_b   1.000
_cell.length_c   1.000
_cell.angle_alpha   90.00
_cell.angle_beta   90.00
_cell.angle_gamma   90.00
#
_symmetry.space_group_name_H-M   'P 1'
#
loop_
_entity.id
_entity.type
_entity.pdbx_description
1 polymer ?
#
loop_
_entity_poly.entity_id
_entity_poly.type
_entity_poly.pdbx_seq_one_letter_code
_entity_poly.pdbx_strand_id
1 'polypeptide(L)'
;MIKYQIYKKYRLPITINPLNYGKLMLHLAEINFYIIYINSTNLAFITKFDLYNEIKFYTKGDLIFEFKDHKIDDTSFVRSIENNKYTFKNNKLIEVNKIIDSFKIKM
;
A
#
# COMPACT_ATOMS: atom_id res chain seq x y z
N MET A 1 -11.03 13.02 -7.78
CA MET A 1 -11.54 12.26 -6.61
C MET A 1 -10.68 11.03 -6.40
N ILE A 2 -10.15 10.81 -5.19
CA ILE A 2 -9.31 9.64 -4.87
C ILE A 2 -10.20 8.40 -4.81
N LYS A 3 -9.75 7.30 -5.44
CA LYS A 3 -10.43 6.00 -5.39
C LYS A 3 -9.84 5.13 -4.29
N TYR A 4 -10.67 4.25 -3.75
CA TYR A 4 -10.31 3.41 -2.61
C TYR A 4 -10.56 1.94 -2.92
N GLN A 5 -9.64 1.11 -2.48
CA GLN A 5 -9.83 -0.31 -2.28
C GLN A 5 -10.38 -0.52 -0.87
N ILE A 6 -11.41 -1.34 -0.72
CA ILE A 6 -11.82 -1.85 0.59
C ILE A 6 -11.00 -3.11 0.87
N TYR A 7 -10.24 -3.11 1.96
CA TYR A 7 -9.52 -4.28 2.44
C TYR A 7 -9.85 -4.53 3.90
N LYS A 8 -10.43 -5.70 4.19
CA LYS A 8 -11.14 -5.98 5.45
C LYS A 8 -12.20 -4.88 5.69
N LYS A 9 -11.99 -4.01 6.67
CA LYS A 9 -12.86 -2.85 6.98
C LYS A 9 -12.23 -1.50 6.65
N TYR A 10 -11.01 -1.49 6.09
CA TYR A 10 -10.22 -0.27 5.89
C TYR A 10 -10.32 0.21 4.43
N ARG A 11 -10.34 1.54 4.27
CA ARG A 11 -10.35 2.22 2.97
C ARG A 11 -8.91 2.58 2.61
N LEU A 12 -8.32 1.83 1.69
CA LEU A 12 -6.95 2.06 1.23
C LEU A 12 -6.97 2.85 -0.07
N PRO A 13 -6.29 4.01 -0.16
CA PRO A 13 -6.13 4.74 -1.41
C PRO A 13 -5.56 3.85 -2.52
N ILE A 14 -6.12 3.96 -3.72
CA ILE A 14 -5.58 3.34 -4.93
C ILE A 14 -4.63 4.35 -5.58
N THR A 15 -3.37 4.33 -5.14
CA THR A 15 -2.31 5.24 -5.59
C THR A 15 -0.96 4.71 -5.12
N ILE A 16 0.08 4.88 -5.94
CA ILE A 16 1.47 4.67 -5.54
C ILE A 16 2.13 5.96 -5.04
N ASN A 17 1.52 7.13 -5.25
CA ASN A 17 2.05 8.39 -4.73
C ASN A 17 1.71 8.50 -3.23
N PRO A 18 2.70 8.60 -2.32
CA PRO A 18 2.47 8.74 -0.88
C PRO A 18 1.62 9.97 -0.52
N LEU A 19 1.79 11.08 -1.23
CA LEU A 19 1.08 12.33 -0.94
C LEU A 19 -0.42 12.25 -1.25
N ASN A 20 -0.84 11.25 -2.02
CA ASN A 20 -2.25 11.00 -2.31
C ASN A 20 -2.93 10.12 -1.24
N TYR A 21 -2.21 9.70 -0.18
CA TYR A 21 -2.81 8.91 0.89
C TYR A 21 -3.65 9.74 1.86
N GLY A 22 -3.33 11.02 2.03
CA GLY A 22 -3.92 11.88 3.06
C GLY A 22 -3.08 13.14 3.29
N LYS A 23 -3.15 13.71 4.50
CA LYS A 23 -2.39 14.90 4.88
C LYS A 23 -0.97 14.50 5.27
N LEU A 24 0.05 15.11 4.66
CA LEU A 24 1.43 14.92 5.05
C LEU A 24 1.66 15.41 6.49
N MET A 25 2.25 14.57 7.33
CA MET A 25 2.61 14.90 8.71
C MET A 25 4.12 15.07 8.87
N LEU A 26 4.91 14.19 8.25
CA LEU A 26 6.38 14.23 8.24
C LEU A 26 6.92 13.67 6.93
N HIS A 27 8.00 14.27 6.41
CA HIS A 27 8.79 13.72 5.31
C HIS A 27 10.28 13.82 5.67
N LEU A 28 10.98 12.69 5.66
CA LEU A 28 12.43 12.60 5.83
C LEU A 28 13.04 12.28 4.47
N ALA A 29 13.49 13.31 3.76
CA ALA A 29 13.92 13.21 2.37
C ALA A 29 15.15 12.29 2.18
N GLU A 30 16.09 12.31 3.12
CA GLU A 30 17.33 11.51 3.07
C GLU A 30 17.07 10.01 2.97
N ILE A 31 15.94 9.54 3.49
CA ILE A 31 15.55 8.12 3.50
C ILE A 31 14.23 7.87 2.77
N ASN A 32 13.73 8.85 2.01
CA ASN A 32 12.46 8.78 1.27
C ASN A 32 11.29 8.24 2.12
N PHE A 33 11.21 8.69 3.38
CA PHE A 33 10.23 8.22 4.35
C PHE A 33 9.14 9.26 4.63
N TYR A 34 7.89 8.82 4.62
CA TYR A 34 6.71 9.67 4.78
C TYR A 34 5.85 9.15 5.92
N ILE A 35 5.35 10.07 6.75
CA ILE A 35 4.22 9.79 7.64
C ILE A 35 3.02 10.58 7.14
N ILE A 36 1.95 9.87 6.79
CA ILE A 36 0.72 10.43 6.25
C ILE A 36 -0.41 10.22 7.26
N TYR A 37 -1.08 11.31 7.61
CA TYR A 37 -2.33 11.32 8.37
C TYR A 37 -3.50 11.08 7.43
N ILE A 38 -4.10 9.90 7.48
CA ILE A 38 -5.21 9.53 6.60
C ILE A 38 -6.53 10.09 7.15
N ASN A 39 -6.76 9.93 8.46
CA ASN A 39 -7.91 10.47 9.18
C ASN A 39 -7.62 10.51 10.69
N SER A 40 -8.64 10.82 11.50
CA SER A 40 -8.55 10.95 12.97
C SER A 40 -7.89 9.80 13.71
N THR A 41 -7.95 8.59 13.16
CA THR A 41 -7.42 7.39 13.83
C THR A 41 -6.33 6.67 13.04
N ASN A 42 -6.13 7.00 11.75
CA ASN A 42 -5.34 6.18 10.83
C ASN A 42 -4.13 6.92 10.29
N LEU A 43 -2.98 6.24 10.32
CA LEU A 43 -1.71 6.72 9.76
C LEU A 43 -1.18 5.71 8.75
N ALA A 44 -0.46 6.20 7.74
CA ALA A 44 0.39 5.39 6.89
C ALA A 44 1.84 5.85 7.00
N PHE A 45 2.72 4.91 7.28
CA PHE A 45 4.16 5.11 7.27
C PHE A 45 4.65 4.50 5.96
N ILE A 46 5.24 5.30 5.09
CA ILE A 46 5.55 4.92 3.72
C ILE A 46 7.03 5.15 3.46
N THR A 47 7.77 4.09 3.17
CA THR A 47 9.13 4.18 2.64
C THR A 47 9.06 4.00 1.14
N LYS A 48 9.52 4.99 0.38
CA LYS A 48 9.49 4.99 -1.08
C LYS A 48 10.86 4.57 -1.64
N PHE A 49 10.82 3.60 -2.55
CA PHE A 49 11.95 3.19 -3.39
C PHE A 49 11.63 3.48 -4.85
N ASP A 50 12.59 3.25 -5.76
CA ASP A 50 12.42 3.57 -7.18
C ASP A 50 11.29 2.77 -7.84
N LEU A 51 11.18 1.48 -7.50
CA LEU A 51 10.23 0.56 -8.13
C LEU A 51 9.08 0.13 -7.22
N TYR A 52 9.14 0.44 -5.93
CA TYR A 52 8.09 0.04 -5.01
C TYR A 52 8.03 0.96 -3.78
N ASN A 53 6.90 0.89 -3.09
CA ASN A 53 6.74 1.44 -1.75
C ASN A 53 6.53 0.32 -0.75
N GLU A 54 7.02 0.52 0.46
CA GLU A 54 6.62 -0.26 1.63
C GLU A 54 5.73 0.60 2.51
N ILE A 55 4.54 0.08 2.85
CA ILE A 55 3.54 0.80 3.61
C ILE A 55 3.20 0.02 4.87
N LYS A 56 3.31 0.69 6.02
CA LYS A 56 2.79 0.21 7.30
C LYS A 56 1.55 1.01 7.66
N PHE A 57 0.44 0.33 7.88
CA PHE A 57 -0.84 0.96 8.20
C PHE A 57 -1.14 0.85 9.68
N TYR A 58 -1.30 1.99 10.34
CA TYR A 58 -1.59 2.08 11.76
C TYR A 58 -3.01 2.58 12.01
N THR A 59 -3.66 2.06 13.05
CA THR A 59 -4.95 2.55 13.55
C THR A 59 -4.88 2.69 15.05
N LYS A 60 -5.18 3.88 15.57
CA LYS A 60 -5.14 4.21 17.01
C LYS A 60 -3.78 3.89 17.68
N GLY A 61 -2.69 3.99 16.92
CA GLY A 61 -1.33 3.69 17.39
C GLY A 61 -0.87 2.25 17.13
N ASP A 62 -1.79 1.33 16.83
CA ASP A 62 -1.44 -0.08 16.58
C ASP A 62 -1.15 -0.35 15.11
N LEU A 63 -0.10 -1.12 14.82
CA LEU A 63 0.18 -1.64 13.49
C LEU A 63 -0.86 -2.70 13.14
N ILE A 64 -1.62 -2.49 12.06
CA ILE A 64 -2.70 -3.41 11.68
C ILE A 64 -2.25 -4.38 10.58
N PHE A 65 -1.54 -3.87 9.57
CA PHE A 65 -0.94 -4.67 8.51
C PHE A 65 0.11 -3.86 7.74
N GLU A 66 0.91 -4.58 6.97
CA GLU A 66 1.90 -4.02 6.05
C GLU A 66 1.57 -4.49 4.62
N PHE A 67 1.94 -3.67 3.63
CA PHE A 67 1.81 -4.04 2.23
C PHE A 67 2.87 -3.34 1.37
N LYS A 68 3.06 -3.86 0.16
CA LYS A 68 3.98 -3.27 -0.83
C LYS A 68 3.25 -2.94 -2.12
N ASP A 69 3.44 -1.72 -2.61
CA ASP A 69 2.95 -1.29 -3.93
C ASP A 69 4.12 -1.28 -4.90
N HIS A 70 4.12 -2.16 -5.90
CA HIS A 70 5.16 -2.25 -6.94
C HIS A 70 4.70 -1.54 -8.20
N LYS A 71 5.48 -0.58 -8.69
CA LYS A 71 5.23 0.12 -9.94
C LYS A 71 5.40 -0.83 -11.11
N ILE A 72 4.43 -0.86 -12.03
CA ILE A 72 4.59 -1.51 -13.34
C ILE A 72 4.90 -0.43 -14.38
N ASP A 73 4.06 0.61 -14.42
CA ASP A 73 4.18 1.76 -15.30
C ASP A 73 3.58 3.01 -14.62
N ASP A 74 3.43 4.12 -15.34
CA ASP A 74 2.89 5.36 -14.77
C ASP A 74 1.40 5.30 -14.42
N THR A 75 0.70 4.32 -14.96
CA THR A 75 -0.75 4.11 -14.79
C THR A 75 -1.10 2.85 -14.02
N SER A 76 -0.13 1.95 -13.80
CA SER A 76 -0.36 0.60 -13.29
C SER A 76 0.61 0.23 -12.16
N PHE A 77 0.09 -0.46 -11.15
CA PHE A 77 0.89 -1.00 -10.04
C PHE A 77 0.24 -2.25 -9.43
N VAL A 78 1.02 -3.04 -8.72
CA VAL A 78 0.54 -4.22 -7.97
C VAL A 78 0.71 -4.00 -6.48
N ARG A 79 -0.38 -4.12 -5.73
CA ARG A 79 -0.34 -4.18 -4.26
C ARG A 79 -0.25 -5.61 -3.79
N SER A 80 0.79 -5.94 -3.04
CA SER A 80 0.93 -7.20 -2.31
C SER A 80 0.61 -6.97 -0.84
N ILE A 81 -0.46 -7.58 -0.34
CA ILE A 81 -0.89 -7.48 1.07
C ILE A 81 -1.31 -8.86 1.57
N GLU A 82 -0.63 -9.32 2.62
CA GLU A 82 -0.72 -10.71 3.10
C GLU A 82 -0.56 -11.69 1.91
N ASN A 83 -1.49 -12.62 1.74
CA ASN A 83 -1.46 -13.63 0.68
C ASN A 83 -2.20 -13.19 -0.59
N ASN A 84 -2.36 -11.89 -0.84
CA ASN A 84 -3.09 -11.38 -1.98
C ASN A 84 -2.27 -10.36 -2.77
N LYS A 85 -2.40 -10.43 -4.11
CA LYS A 85 -1.94 -9.42 -5.05
C LYS A 85 -3.14 -8.78 -5.73
N TYR A 86 -3.14 -7.46 -5.78
CA TYR A 86 -4.17 -6.66 -6.44
C TYR A 86 -3.52 -5.82 -7.53
N THR A 87 -3.88 -6.05 -8.79
CA THR A 87 -3.37 -5.25 -9.91
C THR A 87 -4.31 -4.08 -10.15
N PHE A 88 -3.74 -2.88 -10.17
CA PHE A 88 -4.47 -1.65 -10.47
C PHE A 88 -3.96 -1.05 -11.78
N LYS A 89 -4.88 -0.52 -12.58
CA LYS A 89 -4.60 0.27 -13.78
C LYS A 89 -5.55 1.45 -13.85
N ASN A 90 -5.03 2.65 -14.11
CA ASN A 90 -5.82 3.90 -14.15
C ASN A 90 -6.69 4.10 -12.90
N ASN A 91 -6.09 3.85 -11.72
CA ASN A 91 -6.76 3.93 -10.41
C ASN A 91 -7.98 3.00 -10.28
N LYS A 92 -8.06 1.90 -11.03
CA LYS A 92 -9.10 0.87 -10.93
C LYS A 92 -8.47 -0.49 -10.67
N LEU A 93 -9.11 -1.29 -9.82
CA LEU A 93 -8.75 -2.69 -9.64
C LEU A 93 -9.11 -3.46 -10.92
N ILE A 94 -8.16 -4.20 -11.47
CA ILE A 94 -8.37 -4.99 -12.69
C ILE A 94 -8.17 -6.49 -12.47
N GLU A 95 -7.43 -6.89 -11.44
CA GLU A 95 -7.11 -8.30 -11.19
C GLU A 95 -6.84 -8.55 -9.70
N VAL A 96 -7.21 -9.74 -9.23
CA VAL A 96 -6.93 -10.21 -7.87
C VAL A 96 -6.37 -11.62 -7.95
N ASN A 97 -5.17 -11.83 -7.41
CA ASN A 97 -4.50 -13.13 -7.36
C ASN A 97 -4.17 -13.49 -5.92
N LYS A 98 -4.36 -14.76 -5.54
CA LYS A 98 -3.79 -15.27 -4.30
C LYS A 98 -2.33 -15.62 -4.52
N ILE A 99 -1.50 -15.25 -3.56
CA ILE A 99 -0.14 -15.76 -3.45
C ILE A 99 -0.29 -17.20 -2.96
N ILE A 100 -0.05 -18.15 -3.86
CA ILE A 100 0.03 -19.56 -3.50
C ILE A 100 1.47 -19.78 -3.05
N ASP A 101 1.68 -19.95 -1.74
CA ASP A 101 2.94 -20.49 -1.24
C ASP A 101 3.04 -21.92 -1.79
N SER A 102 3.96 -22.15 -2.72
CA SER A 102 4.28 -23.49 -3.18
C SER A 102 4.78 -24.29 -1.98
N PHE A 103 3.95 -25.24 -1.53
CA PHE A 103 4.20 -26.10 -0.38
C PHE A 103 5.58 -26.76 -0.43
N LYS A 104 6.22 -26.82 0.75
CA LYS A 104 7.40 -27.62 1.06
C LYS A 104 7.33 -28.99 0.39
N ILE A 105 8.31 -29.29 -0.46
CA ILE A 105 8.68 -30.68 -0.75
C ILE A 105 9.19 -31.25 0.57
N LYS A 106 8.38 -32.06 1.25
CA LYS A 106 8.92 -33.02 2.22
C LYS A 106 9.69 -34.03 1.37
N MET A 107 11.02 -33.95 1.40
CA MET A 107 11.89 -35.10 1.11
C MET A 107 11.71 -36.15 2.21
#